data_AF-A0A2K6P657-F1
#
_entry.id   AF-A0A2K6P657-F1
#
_cell.length_a   1.000
_cell.length_b   1.000
_cell.length_c   1.000
_cell.angle_alpha   90.00
_cell.angle_beta   90.00
_cell.angle_gamma   90.00
#
_symmetry.space_group_name_H-M   'P 1'
#
loop_
_entity.id
_entity.type
_entity.pdbx_description
1 polymer ?
#
loop_
_entity_poly.entity_id
_entity_poly.type
_entity_poly.pdbx_seq_one_letter_code
_entity_poly.pdbx_strand_id
1 'polypeptide(L)'
;RGFHHVGQASLNLLTSGDPPYLEERRIKEIVKKHSQFIGYPIPLFVEKERDQEVSDDEKTKKKKKKIKENYIDQEELNKTKPIWTRNPNDITNEEYGEFYKSLTNDWEDHLAVKHFSVEGQLEFRDYCTRMRENQKHIYYITGETKDQVTNSAFVERLRKQGLEVIYMIDPIDEYCVQQLKEFEGKTLVSVTKEGLELPEDEEEKKKQEEKKTKFENLCKIVKDILEKKVEKMVVLEDPQTHANRIYRMIKLGLGIDEDDPTEMPPLEGDDDTSRMEEAH
;
A
#
# COMPACT_ATOMS: atom_id res chain seq x y z
N ARG A 1 9.35 -7.82 34.56
CA ARG A 1 10.00 -6.48 34.63
C ARG A 1 9.37 -5.63 33.54
N GLY A 2 8.46 -4.73 33.90
CA GLY A 2 7.69 -3.93 32.94
C GLY A 2 8.55 -2.82 32.35
N PHE A 3 8.80 -2.89 31.04
CA PHE A 3 9.40 -1.80 30.28
C PHE A 3 8.42 -0.63 30.25
N HIS A 4 8.64 0.36 31.10
CA HIS A 4 8.04 1.68 30.95
C HIS A 4 8.75 2.31 29.75
N HIS A 5 8.10 2.34 28.58
CA HIS A 5 8.58 3.16 27.47
C HIS A 5 8.44 4.62 27.91
N VAL A 6 9.54 5.20 28.39
CA VAL A 6 9.66 6.63 28.65
C VAL A 6 9.71 7.30 27.27
N GLY A 7 8.71 8.14 26.97
CA GLY A 7 8.55 8.74 25.65
C GLY A 7 9.77 9.53 25.17
N GLN A 8 9.81 9.83 23.87
CA GLN A 8 10.85 10.64 23.25
C GLN A 8 10.41 12.11 23.18
N ALA A 9 11.30 13.03 23.52
CA ALA A 9 11.12 14.47 23.31
C ALA A 9 11.98 14.94 22.13
N SER A 10 11.43 15.80 21.29
CA SER A 10 12.11 16.39 20.14
C SER A 10 12.05 17.92 20.24
N LEU A 11 13.20 18.57 20.23
CA LEU A 11 13.33 20.02 20.21
C LEU A 11 13.67 20.48 18.79
N ASN A 12 12.80 21.29 18.19
CA ASN A 12 12.99 21.83 16.85
C ASN A 12 13.45 23.29 16.95
N LEU A 13 14.61 23.61 16.38
CA LEU A 13 15.13 24.97 16.30
C LEU A 13 14.64 25.63 15.01
N LEU A 14 13.77 26.62 15.14
CA LEU A 14 13.21 27.37 14.00
C LEU A 14 14.10 28.57 13.65
N THR A 15 14.29 28.80 12.36
CA THR A 15 15.04 29.93 11.80
C THR A 15 14.11 31.01 11.27
N SER A 16 14.62 32.22 11.04
CA SER A 16 13.83 33.35 10.54
C SER A 16 13.27 33.18 9.12
N GLY A 17 13.74 32.17 8.37
CA GLY A 17 13.23 31.81 7.05
C GLY A 17 12.13 30.74 7.08
N ASP A 18 11.88 30.13 8.23
CA ASP A 18 10.86 29.10 8.36
C ASP A 18 9.45 29.71 8.36
N PRO A 19 8.44 28.98 7.83
CA PRO A 19 7.04 29.33 7.99
C PRO A 19 6.71 29.60 9.47
N PRO A 20 5.66 30.40 9.76
CA PRO A 20 5.33 30.82 11.12
C PRO A 20 4.71 29.68 11.94
N TYR A 21 5.50 28.66 12.26
CA TYR A 21 5.10 27.49 13.04
C TYR A 21 4.97 27.79 14.53
N LEU A 22 5.32 29.00 14.98
CA LEU A 22 5.08 29.50 16.33
C LEU A 22 3.67 30.10 16.49
N GLU A 23 2.98 30.39 15.38
CA GLU A 23 1.61 30.90 15.44
C GLU A 23 0.63 29.79 15.78
N GLU A 24 -0.18 30.01 16.83
CA GLU A 24 -1.24 29.09 17.26
C GLU A 24 -2.13 28.68 16.08
N ARG A 25 -2.53 29.64 15.25
CA ARG A 25 -3.40 29.39 14.09
C ARG A 25 -2.76 28.41 13.11
N ARG A 26 -1.47 28.57 12.83
CA ARG A 26 -0.75 27.75 11.86
C ARG A 26 -0.59 26.31 12.35
N ILE A 27 -0.26 26.12 13.63
CA ILE A 27 -0.18 24.77 14.22
C ILE A 27 -1.55 24.09 14.17
N LYS A 28 -2.62 24.79 14.56
CA LYS A 28 -3.99 24.27 14.52
C LYS A 28 -4.41 23.85 13.11
N GLU A 29 -4.11 24.66 12.10
CA GLU A 29 -4.38 24.34 10.70
C GLU A 29 -3.65 23.06 10.25
N ILE A 30 -2.36 22.92 10.59
CA ILE A 30 -1.54 21.77 10.20
C ILE A 30 -2.07 20.49 10.87
N VAL A 31 -2.34 20.56 12.17
CA VAL A 31 -2.86 19.42 12.92
C VAL A 31 -4.25 19.03 12.41
N LYS A 32 -5.13 20.00 12.13
CA LYS A 32 -6.45 19.75 11.55
C LYS A 32 -6.35 19.11 10.16
N LYS A 33 -5.37 19.50 9.34
CA LYS A 33 -5.20 18.97 7.97
C LYS A 33 -4.55 17.58 7.92
N HIS A 34 -3.55 17.33 8.77
CA HIS A 34 -2.68 16.16 8.63
C HIS A 34 -2.83 15.13 9.76
N SER A 35 -3.35 15.54 10.92
CA SER A 35 -3.31 14.71 12.14
C SER A 35 -4.64 14.66 12.90
N GLN A 36 -5.74 15.10 12.28
CA GLN A 36 -7.06 15.17 12.94
C GLN A 36 -7.60 13.80 13.40
N PHE A 37 -7.25 12.72 12.71
CA PHE A 37 -7.79 11.38 12.99
C PHE A 37 -6.76 10.43 13.62
N ILE A 38 -5.67 10.96 14.16
CA ILE A 38 -4.72 10.17 14.95
C ILE A 38 -5.42 9.68 16.22
N GLY A 39 -5.29 8.38 16.53
CA GLY A 39 -5.97 7.74 17.65
C GLY A 39 -5.50 8.17 19.05
N TYR A 40 -4.40 8.92 19.14
CA TYR A 40 -3.84 9.45 20.38
C TYR A 40 -4.18 10.94 20.54
N PRO A 41 -4.55 11.43 21.74
CA PRO A 41 -4.80 12.85 21.98
C PRO A 41 -3.57 13.71 21.68
N ILE A 42 -3.78 14.82 20.97
CA ILE A 42 -2.76 15.81 20.63
C ILE A 42 -3.02 17.09 21.46
N PRO A 43 -2.37 17.25 22.64
CA PRO A 43 -2.46 18.47 23.42
C PRO A 43 -1.56 19.56 22.84
N LEU A 44 -2.12 20.75 22.65
CA LEU A 44 -1.38 21.97 22.35
C LEU A 44 -1.37 22.86 23.60
N PHE A 45 -0.18 23.28 24.02
CA PHE A 45 0.01 24.21 25.13
C PHE A 45 0.24 25.61 24.57
N VAL A 46 -0.62 26.56 24.93
CA VAL A 46 -0.56 27.95 24.46
C VAL A 46 -0.54 28.90 25.64
N GLU A 47 0.39 29.86 25.65
CA GLU A 47 0.37 30.94 26.63
C GLU A 47 -0.69 31.98 26.27
N LYS A 48 -1.66 32.22 27.16
CA LYS A 48 -2.72 33.21 27.00
C LYS A 48 -2.71 34.22 28.16
N GLU A 49 -3.10 35.47 27.88
CA GLU A 49 -3.26 36.52 28.89
C GLU A 49 -4.75 36.70 29.23
N ARG A 50 -5.10 36.82 30.53
CA ARG A 50 -6.43 37.30 30.97
C ARG A 50 -6.33 38.54 31.86
N ASP A 51 -7.30 39.43 31.72
CA ASP A 51 -7.51 40.55 32.63
C ASP A 51 -8.30 40.05 33.86
N GLN A 52 -7.69 40.07 35.05
CA GLN A 52 -8.42 39.80 36.31
C GLN A 52 -8.84 41.13 36.97
N GLU A 53 -10.14 41.32 37.20
CA GLU A 53 -10.64 42.42 38.03
C GLU A 53 -10.53 42.02 39.51
N VAL A 54 -9.62 42.65 40.25
CA VAL A 54 -9.57 42.52 41.71
C VAL A 54 -10.46 43.61 42.32
N SER A 55 -11.54 43.22 42.99
CA SER A 55 -12.35 44.12 43.81
C SER A 55 -11.70 44.25 45.19
N ASP A 56 -11.16 45.43 45.49
CA ASP A 56 -10.71 45.77 46.85
C ASP A 56 -11.94 46.05 47.72
N ASP A 57 -12.29 45.09 48.57
CA ASP A 57 -13.29 45.25 49.61
C ASP A 57 -12.67 45.98 50.81
N GLU A 58 -12.39 47.28 50.66
CA GLU A 58 -12.41 48.24 51.77
C GLU A 58 -12.29 49.70 51.27
N LYS A 59 -13.40 50.44 51.47
CA LYS A 59 -13.55 51.91 51.53
C LYS A 59 -12.35 52.76 51.04
N THR A 60 -12.32 53.09 49.74
CA THR A 60 -12.21 54.48 49.20
C THR A 60 -12.06 54.44 47.68
N LYS A 61 -12.80 55.29 46.95
CA LYS A 61 -12.70 55.45 45.48
C LYS A 61 -11.25 55.72 45.04
N LYS A 62 -10.52 54.74 44.52
CA LYS A 62 -9.27 54.94 43.76
C LYS A 62 -8.97 53.75 42.82
N LYS A 63 -8.92 54.06 41.51
CA LYS A 63 -8.39 53.30 40.35
C LYS A 63 -8.39 51.76 40.45
N LYS A 64 -9.32 51.12 39.71
CA LYS A 64 -9.20 49.73 39.26
C LYS A 64 -7.83 49.53 38.58
N LYS A 65 -6.92 48.75 39.17
CA LYS A 65 -5.72 48.27 38.51
C LYS A 65 -6.07 46.94 37.83
N LYS A 66 -5.98 46.90 36.50
CA LYS A 66 -6.01 45.64 35.75
C LYS A 66 -4.65 44.96 35.91
N ILE A 67 -4.64 43.75 36.44
CA ILE A 67 -3.45 42.90 36.46
C ILE A 67 -3.65 41.88 35.34
N LYS A 68 -2.65 41.76 34.45
CA LYS A 68 -2.60 40.74 33.40
C LYS A 68 -1.99 39.48 34.00
N GLU A 69 -2.74 38.39 34.01
CA GLU A 69 -2.28 37.07 34.45
C GLU A 69 -2.03 36.20 33.21
N ASN A 70 -0.83 35.64 33.09
CA ASN A 70 -0.46 34.70 32.04
C ASN A 70 -0.75 33.28 32.52
N TYR A 71 -1.50 32.51 31.75
CA TYR A 71 -1.77 31.10 32.02
C TYR A 71 -1.51 30.25 30.78
N ILE A 72 -1.16 28.98 30.99
CA ILE A 72 -0.99 28.00 29.91
C ILE A 72 -2.33 27.32 29.71
N ASP A 73 -2.93 27.55 28.54
CA ASP A 73 -4.12 26.85 28.11
C ASP A 73 -3.72 25.54 27.41
N GLN A 74 -4.34 24.44 27.83
CA GLN A 74 -4.12 23.12 27.24
C GLN A 74 -5.34 22.74 26.41
N GLU A 75 -5.20 22.78 25.10
CA GLU A 75 -6.27 22.48 24.15
C GLU A 75 -5.98 21.17 23.40
N GLU A 76 -6.92 20.24 23.44
CA GLU A 76 -6.86 19.03 22.60
C GLU A 76 -7.38 19.32 21.19
N LEU A 77 -6.53 19.08 20.19
CA LEU A 77 -6.80 19.47 18.81
C LEU A 77 -7.62 18.44 18.01
N ASN A 78 -7.57 17.16 18.38
CA ASN A 78 -8.14 16.05 17.62
C ASN A 78 -9.34 15.37 18.30
N LYS A 79 -10.29 16.17 18.80
CA LYS A 79 -11.49 15.65 19.48
C LYS A 79 -12.44 14.87 18.56
N THR A 80 -12.42 15.18 17.26
CA THR A 80 -13.26 14.50 16.25
C THR A 80 -12.70 13.12 15.95
N LYS A 81 -13.40 12.08 16.40
CA LYS A 81 -13.02 10.70 16.10
C LYS A 81 -13.43 10.31 14.68
N PRO A 82 -12.65 9.46 14.00
CA PRO A 82 -13.05 8.93 12.69
C PRO A 82 -14.27 8.01 12.87
N ILE A 83 -15.34 8.29 12.13
CA ILE A 83 -16.57 7.49 12.19
C ILE A 83 -16.51 6.23 11.30
N TRP A 84 -15.67 6.22 10.27
CA TRP A 84 -15.53 5.11 9.32
C TRP A 84 -14.86 3.86 9.93
N THR A 85 -14.28 3.96 11.13
CA THR A 85 -13.69 2.82 11.84
C THR A 85 -14.70 2.07 12.71
N ARG A 86 -15.91 2.62 12.86
CA ARG A 86 -17.02 2.02 13.60
C ARG A 86 -17.94 1.27 12.66
N ASN A 87 -18.67 0.30 13.21
CA ASN A 87 -19.67 -0.46 12.47
C ASN A 87 -20.78 0.50 11.96
N PRO A 88 -21.11 0.52 10.66
CA PRO A 88 -22.14 1.38 10.10
C PRO A 88 -23.50 1.31 10.80
N ASN A 89 -23.86 0.15 11.35
CA ASN A 89 -25.14 -0.08 12.05
C ASN A 89 -25.21 0.61 13.43
N ASP A 90 -24.06 0.90 14.03
CA ASP A 90 -23.94 1.52 15.36
C ASP A 90 -23.76 3.04 15.27
N ILE A 91 -23.87 3.62 14.07
CA ILE A 91 -23.68 5.04 13.81
C ILE A 91 -25.03 5.65 13.43
N THR A 92 -25.46 6.62 14.23
CA THR A 92 -26.70 7.37 14.01
C THR A 92 -26.52 8.46 12.96
N ASN A 93 -27.61 8.90 12.34
CA ASN A 93 -27.58 10.01 11.38
C ASN A 93 -27.09 11.33 12.01
N GLU A 94 -27.32 11.51 13.32
CA GLU A 94 -26.84 12.65 14.09
C GLU A 94 -25.32 12.65 14.19
N GLU A 95 -24.70 11.49 14.45
CA GLU A 95 -23.24 11.35 14.46
C GLU A 95 -22.62 11.62 13.07
N TYR A 96 -23.27 11.21 11.98
CA TYR A 96 -22.82 11.58 10.63
C TYR A 96 -22.93 13.08 10.37
N GLY A 97 -24.00 13.73 10.84
CA GLY A 97 -24.21 15.17 10.73
C GLY A 97 -23.15 15.98 11.49
N GLU A 98 -22.88 15.62 12.76
CA GLU A 98 -21.83 16.25 13.56
C GLU A 98 -20.45 16.06 12.91
N PHE A 99 -20.17 14.85 12.42
CA PHE A 99 -18.93 14.55 11.72
C PHE A 99 -18.77 15.41 10.47
N TYR A 100 -19.80 15.49 9.63
CA TYR A 100 -19.83 16.30 8.41
C TYR A 100 -19.56 17.78 8.69
N LYS A 101 -20.25 18.37 9.67
CA LYS A 101 -20.06 19.77 10.09
C LYS A 101 -18.64 20.02 10.59
N SER A 102 -18.08 19.09 11.36
CA SER A 102 -16.71 19.22 11.89
C SER A 102 -15.63 19.18 10.78
N LEU A 103 -15.88 18.38 9.73
CA LEU A 103 -14.97 18.18 8.60
C LEU A 103 -15.02 19.35 7.62
N THR A 104 -16.23 19.81 7.27
CA THR A 104 -16.47 20.80 6.21
C THR A 104 -16.59 22.23 6.73
N ASN A 105 -16.78 22.40 8.04
CA ASN A 105 -17.14 23.69 8.65
C ASN A 105 -18.45 24.27 8.10
N ASP A 106 -19.35 23.40 7.64
CA ASP A 106 -20.71 23.76 7.25
C ASP A 106 -21.62 23.85 8.49
N TRP A 107 -22.67 24.66 8.39
CA TRP A 107 -23.71 24.84 9.40
C TRP A 107 -24.95 23.98 9.11
N GLU A 108 -25.15 23.57 7.84
CA GLU A 108 -26.23 22.66 7.44
C GLU A 108 -25.83 21.19 7.58
N ASP A 109 -26.86 20.33 7.67
CA ASP A 109 -26.67 18.88 7.65
C ASP A 109 -26.44 18.38 6.21
N HIS A 110 -25.78 17.24 6.07
CA HIS A 110 -25.61 16.61 4.77
C HIS A 110 -26.97 16.22 4.16
N LEU A 111 -27.13 16.40 2.85
CA LEU A 111 -28.35 15.99 2.14
C LEU A 111 -28.55 14.47 2.17
N ALA A 112 -27.47 13.72 1.98
CA ALA A 112 -27.45 12.27 2.06
C ALA A 112 -26.05 11.79 2.45
N VAL A 113 -25.99 10.72 3.23
CA VAL A 113 -24.73 10.06 3.59
C VAL A 113 -24.74 8.63 3.09
N LYS A 114 -23.60 8.19 2.57
CA LYS A 114 -23.38 6.80 2.20
C LYS A 114 -22.12 6.32 2.89
N HIS A 115 -22.29 5.60 4.00
CA HIS A 115 -21.18 4.85 4.59
C HIS A 115 -20.95 3.64 3.71
N PHE A 116 -19.82 3.63 3.00
CA PHE A 116 -19.36 2.45 2.31
C PHE A 116 -17.99 2.10 2.87
N SER A 117 -17.88 0.88 3.35
CA SER A 117 -16.58 0.22 3.36
C SER A 117 -16.46 -0.43 1.99
N VAL A 118 -15.52 0.02 1.17
CA VAL A 118 -15.07 -0.83 0.07
C VAL A 118 -14.15 -1.86 0.71
N GLU A 119 -14.78 -2.91 1.25
CA GLU A 119 -14.12 -4.22 1.32
C GLU A 119 -14.01 -4.74 -0.10
N GLY A 120 -13.05 -4.16 -0.81
CA GLY A 120 -12.74 -4.45 -2.18
C GLY A 120 -11.37 -5.08 -2.32
N GLN A 121 -10.92 -5.86 -1.34
CA GLN A 121 -9.76 -6.75 -1.43
C GLN A 121 -9.66 -7.48 -0.08
N LEU A 122 -9.53 -8.80 -0.13
CA LEU A 122 -9.10 -9.69 0.96
C LEU A 122 -8.35 -8.90 2.06
N GLU A 123 -8.91 -8.81 3.27
CA GLU A 123 -8.15 -8.25 4.39
C GLU A 123 -6.82 -9.02 4.49
N PHE A 124 -5.69 -8.33 4.68
CA PHE A 124 -4.41 -9.02 4.88
C PHE A 124 -4.49 -10.06 6.00
N ARG A 125 -5.38 -9.84 6.97
CA ARG A 125 -5.74 -10.81 8.02
C ARG A 125 -6.39 -12.06 7.47
N ASP A 126 -7.40 -11.89 6.64
CA ASP A 126 -8.13 -12.97 6.01
C ASP A 126 -7.19 -13.80 5.11
N TYR A 127 -6.33 -13.15 4.33
CA TYR A 127 -5.22 -13.80 3.64
C TYR A 127 -4.33 -14.58 4.62
N CYS A 128 -3.92 -13.95 5.73
CA CYS A 128 -3.07 -14.58 6.73
C CYS A 128 -3.67 -15.84 7.37
N THR A 129 -5.00 -15.96 7.46
CA THR A 129 -5.68 -17.17 7.96
C THR A 129 -5.70 -18.32 6.95
N ARG A 130 -5.66 -18.01 5.65
CA ARG A 130 -5.62 -19.01 4.55
C ARG A 130 -4.21 -19.34 4.05
N MET A 131 -3.19 -18.70 4.59
CA MET A 131 -1.81 -19.03 4.27
C MET A 131 -1.48 -20.49 4.61
N ARG A 132 -0.68 -21.11 3.75
CA ARG A 132 -0.15 -22.46 4.03
C ARG A 132 0.86 -22.41 5.17
N GLU A 133 0.99 -23.49 5.93
CA GLU A 133 1.94 -23.59 7.06
C GLU A 133 3.41 -23.36 6.64
N ASN A 134 3.76 -23.72 5.40
CA ASN A 134 5.09 -23.52 4.83
C ASN A 134 5.31 -22.11 4.24
N GLN A 135 4.30 -21.25 4.26
CA GLN A 135 4.34 -19.93 3.65
C GLN A 135 4.76 -18.86 4.66
N LYS A 136 5.96 -18.32 4.50
CA LYS A 136 6.50 -17.24 5.36
C LYS A 136 6.22 -15.82 4.85
N HIS A 137 5.84 -15.70 3.58
CA HIS A 137 5.73 -14.42 2.87
C HIS A 137 4.34 -14.21 2.29
N ILE A 138 3.89 -12.95 2.29
CA ILE A 138 2.66 -12.52 1.62
C ILE A 138 3.05 -12.13 0.19
N TYR A 139 2.41 -12.76 -0.80
CA TYR A 139 2.73 -12.53 -2.20
C TYR A 139 1.78 -11.51 -2.80
N TYR A 140 2.32 -10.50 -3.48
CA TYR A 140 1.52 -9.50 -4.18
C TYR A 140 2.09 -9.19 -5.57
N ILE A 141 1.23 -8.71 -6.46
CA ILE A 141 1.59 -8.21 -7.78
C ILE A 141 0.95 -6.83 -7.96
N THR A 142 1.75 -5.87 -8.45
CA THR A 142 1.27 -4.56 -8.90
C THR A 142 1.11 -4.56 -10.42
N GLY A 143 0.11 -3.86 -10.93
CA GLY A 143 -0.07 -3.64 -12.36
C GLY A 143 -1.12 -2.56 -12.65
N GLU A 144 -1.30 -2.23 -13.92
CA GLU A 144 -2.20 -1.13 -14.32
C GLU A 144 -3.66 -1.57 -14.41
N THR A 145 -3.89 -2.85 -14.74
CA THR A 145 -5.24 -3.40 -14.91
C THR A 145 -5.34 -4.80 -14.31
N LYS A 146 -6.54 -5.13 -13.82
CA LYS A 146 -6.85 -6.45 -13.25
C LYS A 146 -6.59 -7.59 -14.23
N ASP A 147 -6.91 -7.40 -15.51
CA ASP A 147 -6.74 -8.43 -16.54
C ASP A 147 -5.25 -8.69 -16.86
N GLN A 148 -4.42 -7.65 -16.82
CA GLN A 148 -2.98 -7.77 -17.01
C GLN A 148 -2.34 -8.57 -15.87
N VAL A 149 -2.69 -8.28 -14.61
CA VAL A 149 -2.13 -8.98 -13.45
C VAL A 149 -2.67 -10.40 -13.32
N THR A 150 -3.95 -10.62 -13.62
CA THR A 150 -4.59 -11.96 -13.54
C THR A 150 -3.99 -12.90 -14.59
N ASN A 151 -3.74 -12.40 -15.79
CA ASN A 151 -3.11 -13.17 -16.85
C ASN A 151 -1.58 -13.09 -16.77
N SER A 152 -0.96 -12.56 -15.73
CA SER A 152 0.50 -12.41 -15.69
C SER A 152 1.22 -13.76 -15.59
N ALA A 153 2.34 -13.92 -16.29
CA ALA A 153 3.16 -15.13 -16.20
C ALA A 153 3.68 -15.37 -14.77
N PHE A 154 3.82 -14.30 -13.98
CA PHE A 154 4.28 -14.38 -12.59
C PHE A 154 3.25 -15.04 -11.67
N VAL A 155 1.94 -14.87 -11.91
CA VAL A 155 0.89 -15.41 -11.04
C VAL A 155 0.51 -16.86 -11.38
N GLU A 156 0.79 -17.33 -12.60
CA GLU A 156 0.48 -18.69 -13.04
C GLU A 156 1.20 -19.76 -12.19
N ARG A 157 2.48 -19.53 -11.87
CA ARG A 157 3.28 -20.46 -11.04
C ARG A 157 2.73 -20.57 -9.63
N LEU A 158 2.43 -19.42 -9.00
CA LEU A 158 1.85 -19.35 -7.66
C LEU A 158 0.47 -20.02 -7.62
N ARG A 159 -0.34 -19.82 -8.66
CA ARG A 159 -1.66 -20.44 -8.76
C ARG A 159 -1.58 -21.97 -8.93
N LYS A 160 -0.63 -22.48 -9.72
CA LYS A 160 -0.38 -23.93 -9.85
C LYS A 160 0.03 -24.55 -8.52
N GLN A 161 0.86 -23.84 -7.74
CA GLN A 161 1.23 -24.25 -6.38
C GLN A 161 0.12 -23.98 -5.35
N GLY A 162 -1.01 -23.37 -5.75
CA GLY A 162 -2.14 -23.04 -4.88
C GLY A 162 -1.80 -22.06 -3.77
N LEU A 163 -0.91 -21.10 -4.08
CA LEU A 163 -0.61 -19.92 -3.27
C LEU A 163 -1.51 -18.77 -3.73
N GLU A 164 -2.12 -18.07 -2.78
CA GLU A 164 -2.88 -16.86 -3.06
C GLU A 164 -1.92 -15.68 -3.37
N VAL A 165 -2.33 -14.78 -4.27
CA VAL A 165 -1.57 -13.59 -4.64
C VAL A 165 -2.50 -12.38 -4.58
N ILE A 166 -2.06 -11.32 -3.90
CA ILE A 166 -2.83 -10.07 -3.79
C ILE A 166 -2.61 -9.24 -5.05
N TYR A 167 -3.69 -8.83 -5.70
CA TYR A 167 -3.65 -7.97 -6.88
C TYR A 167 -3.80 -6.52 -6.48
N MET A 168 -2.78 -5.72 -6.77
CA MET A 168 -2.72 -4.29 -6.55
C MET A 168 -2.79 -3.60 -7.91
N ILE A 169 -3.85 -2.83 -8.14
CA ILE A 169 -4.13 -2.20 -9.44
C ILE A 169 -4.06 -0.67 -9.39
N ASP A 170 -3.99 -0.09 -8.19
CA ASP A 170 -3.98 1.35 -8.04
C ASP A 170 -2.53 1.87 -7.96
N PRO A 171 -2.21 3.01 -8.59
CA PRO A 171 -0.88 3.61 -8.52
C PRO A 171 -0.42 3.91 -7.07
N ILE A 172 -1.36 4.12 -6.16
CA ILE A 172 -1.06 4.35 -4.74
C ILE A 172 -0.57 3.08 -4.03
N ASP A 173 -0.96 1.89 -4.53
CA ASP A 173 -0.60 0.62 -3.92
C ASP A 173 0.91 0.40 -3.91
N GLU A 174 1.60 0.83 -4.98
CA GLU A 174 3.06 0.76 -5.08
C GLU A 174 3.75 1.59 -3.99
N TYR A 175 3.19 2.75 -3.64
CA TYR A 175 3.67 3.56 -2.52
C TYR A 175 3.34 2.93 -1.16
N CYS A 176 2.17 2.30 -1.02
CA CYS A 176 1.74 1.64 0.21
C CYS A 176 2.66 0.47 0.58
N VAL A 177 3.00 -0.41 -0.37
CA VAL A 177 3.85 -1.59 -0.11
C VAL A 177 5.32 -1.25 0.14
N GLN A 178 5.78 -0.07 -0.27
CA GLN A 178 7.13 0.39 0.07
C GLN A 178 7.28 0.67 1.58
N GLN A 179 6.20 1.15 2.22
CA GLN A 179 6.17 1.41 3.66
C GLN A 179 5.73 0.17 4.46
N LEU A 180 4.78 -0.60 3.93
CA LEU A 180 4.28 -1.83 4.54
C LEU A 180 5.19 -3.03 4.23
N LYS A 181 6.38 -3.06 4.86
CA LYS A 181 7.35 -4.15 4.65
C LYS A 181 6.96 -5.46 5.37
N GLU A 182 6.21 -5.35 6.46
CA GLU A 182 5.85 -6.47 7.32
C GLU A 182 4.41 -6.31 7.81
N PHE A 183 3.67 -7.41 7.82
CA PHE A 183 2.32 -7.52 8.36
C PHE A 183 2.22 -8.80 9.19
N GLU A 184 1.87 -8.70 10.47
CA GLU A 184 1.73 -9.84 11.39
C GLU A 184 2.95 -10.78 11.43
N GLY A 185 4.18 -10.23 11.39
CA GLY A 185 5.40 -11.05 11.41
C GLY A 185 5.83 -11.61 10.04
N LYS A 186 5.04 -11.35 8.99
CA LYS A 186 5.26 -11.85 7.62
C LYS A 186 5.64 -10.71 6.70
N THR A 187 6.67 -10.92 5.89
CA THR A 187 7.12 -9.90 4.94
C THR A 187 6.30 -9.94 3.65
N LEU A 188 6.07 -8.77 3.06
CA LEU A 188 5.42 -8.64 1.76
C LEU A 188 6.46 -8.76 0.65
N VAL A 189 6.24 -9.67 -0.29
CA VAL A 189 7.16 -9.95 -1.40
C VAL A 189 6.43 -9.79 -2.72
N SER A 190 6.98 -8.93 -3.59
CA SER A 190 6.47 -8.77 -4.95
C SER A 190 6.86 -9.97 -5.81
N VAL A 191 5.91 -10.49 -6.56
CA VAL A 191 6.14 -11.60 -7.51
C VAL A 191 6.95 -11.18 -8.75
N THR A 192 7.03 -9.87 -9.01
CA THR A 192 7.82 -9.30 -10.12
C THR A 192 9.28 -9.09 -9.74
N LYS A 193 9.63 -9.13 -8.44
CA LYS A 193 11.01 -8.98 -7.99
C LYS A 193 11.80 -10.27 -8.20
N GLU A 194 13.06 -10.12 -8.62
CA GLU A 194 13.99 -11.24 -8.72
C GLU A 194 14.24 -11.90 -7.37
N GLY A 195 14.33 -13.23 -7.34
CA GLY A 195 14.61 -14.00 -6.12
C GLY A 195 13.37 -14.40 -5.32
N LEU A 196 12.22 -14.55 -5.97
CA LEU A 196 11.01 -15.07 -5.34
C LEU A 196 11.25 -16.49 -4.82
N GLU A 197 11.41 -16.61 -3.49
CA GLU A 197 11.45 -17.91 -2.81
C GLU A 197 10.02 -18.40 -2.60
N LEU A 198 9.67 -19.43 -3.38
CA LEU A 198 8.44 -20.18 -3.17
C LEU A 198 8.73 -21.31 -2.17
N PRO A 199 7.74 -21.69 -1.34
CA PRO A 199 7.82 -22.89 -0.52
C PRO A 199 7.76 -24.11 -1.48
N GLU A 200 8.92 -24.52 -1.95
CA GLU A 200 9.11 -25.70 -2.82
C GLU A 200 9.58 -26.89 -1.98
N ASP A 201 9.07 -28.07 -2.30
CA ASP A 201 9.54 -29.33 -1.71
C ASP A 201 11.00 -29.59 -2.13
N GLU A 202 11.78 -30.26 -1.27
CA GLU A 202 13.21 -30.53 -1.52
C GLU A 202 13.46 -31.28 -2.84
N GLU A 203 12.47 -32.05 -3.32
CA GLU A 203 12.54 -32.79 -4.57
C GLU A 203 12.44 -31.88 -5.82
N GLU A 204 11.63 -30.82 -5.76
CA GLU A 204 11.49 -29.84 -6.86
C GLU A 204 12.72 -28.94 -6.96
N LYS A 205 13.26 -28.50 -5.81
CA LYS A 205 14.53 -27.76 -5.76
C LYS A 205 15.66 -28.52 -6.42
N LYS A 206 15.77 -29.82 -6.15
CA LYS A 206 16.81 -30.68 -6.72
C LYS A 206 16.66 -30.84 -8.24
N LYS A 207 15.43 -31.02 -8.73
CA LYS A 207 15.13 -31.04 -10.18
C LYS A 207 15.44 -29.70 -10.85
N GLN A 208 15.24 -28.59 -10.15
CA GLN A 208 15.54 -27.25 -10.67
C GLN A 208 17.05 -26.97 -10.71
N GLU A 209 17.81 -27.40 -9.71
CA GLU A 209 19.27 -27.35 -9.73
C GLU A 209 19.84 -28.20 -10.87
N GLU A 210 19.37 -29.43 -11.06
CA GLU A 210 19.79 -30.27 -12.18
C GLU A 210 19.49 -29.63 -13.55
N LYS A 211 18.32 -29.00 -13.71
CA LYS A 211 17.98 -28.25 -14.93
C LYS A 211 18.89 -27.04 -15.11
N LYS A 212 19.18 -26.28 -14.05
CA LYS A 212 20.12 -25.14 -14.11
C LYS A 212 21.50 -25.59 -14.56
N THR A 213 22.01 -26.71 -14.06
CA THR A 213 23.30 -27.25 -14.49
C THR A 213 23.27 -27.71 -15.95
N LYS A 214 22.19 -28.39 -16.38
CA LYS A 214 22.04 -28.87 -17.77
C LYS A 214 21.98 -27.73 -18.79
N PHE A 215 21.32 -26.63 -18.44
CA PHE A 215 21.10 -25.50 -19.35
C PHE A 215 22.10 -24.35 -19.14
N GLU A 216 23.09 -24.49 -18.24
CA GLU A 216 24.07 -23.45 -17.96
C GLU A 216 24.87 -23.04 -19.21
N ASN A 217 25.26 -24.02 -20.02
CA ASN A 217 25.97 -23.77 -21.28
C ASN A 217 25.10 -23.01 -22.29
N LEU A 218 23.81 -23.35 -22.35
CA LEU A 218 22.86 -22.65 -23.21
C LEU A 218 22.64 -21.21 -22.73
N CYS A 219 22.49 -20.99 -21.42
CA CYS A 219 22.36 -19.65 -20.86
C CYS A 219 23.59 -18.77 -21.12
N LYS A 220 24.80 -19.34 -21.14
CA LYS A 220 26.02 -18.61 -21.53
C LYS A 220 25.97 -18.19 -23.00
N ILE A 221 25.69 -19.13 -23.91
CA ILE A 221 25.59 -18.85 -25.35
C ILE A 221 24.53 -17.78 -25.64
N VAL A 222 23.35 -17.87 -25.03
CA VAL A 222 22.29 -16.88 -25.29
C VAL A 222 22.61 -15.53 -24.63
N LYS A 223 23.32 -15.52 -23.50
CA LYS A 223 23.82 -14.27 -22.89
C LYS A 223 24.85 -13.59 -23.78
N ASP A 224 25.74 -14.36 -24.41
CA ASP A 224 26.73 -13.86 -25.38
C ASP A 224 26.04 -13.32 -26.64
N ILE A 225 24.93 -13.91 -27.08
CA ILE A 225 24.13 -13.40 -28.22
C ILE A 225 23.36 -12.11 -27.85
N LEU A 226 22.88 -12.00 -26.62
CA LEU A 226 22.02 -10.91 -26.14
C LEU A 226 22.78 -9.83 -25.35
N GLU A 227 24.12 -9.77 -25.49
CA GLU A 227 25.09 -8.97 -24.71
C GLU A 227 24.71 -7.53 -24.33
N LYS A 228 23.76 -6.88 -25.04
CA LYS A 228 23.29 -5.52 -24.76
C LYS A 228 21.84 -5.39 -24.28
N LYS A 229 21.03 -6.45 -24.30
CA LYS A 229 19.58 -6.38 -24.00
C LYS A 229 19.15 -7.12 -22.73
N VAL A 230 19.96 -8.01 -22.17
CA VAL A 230 19.56 -8.85 -21.03
C VAL A 230 20.61 -8.84 -19.92
N GLU A 231 20.21 -8.43 -18.72
CA GLU A 231 21.08 -8.34 -17.54
C GLU A 231 21.32 -9.72 -16.88
N LYS A 232 20.31 -10.62 -16.91
CA LYS A 232 20.38 -11.93 -16.27
C LYS A 232 19.47 -12.98 -16.95
N MET A 233 19.98 -14.20 -17.07
CA MET A 233 19.25 -15.36 -17.60
C MET A 233 18.77 -16.26 -16.46
N VAL A 234 17.49 -16.61 -16.48
CA VAL A 234 16.90 -17.56 -15.54
C VAL A 234 16.25 -18.70 -16.32
N VAL A 235 16.54 -19.94 -15.92
CA VAL A 235 15.91 -21.13 -16.49
C VAL A 235 14.53 -21.30 -15.84
N LEU A 236 13.47 -21.09 -16.63
CA LEU A 236 12.09 -21.30 -16.20
C LEU A 236 11.75 -22.80 -16.19
N GLU A 237 10.90 -23.23 -15.25
CA GLU A 237 10.51 -24.64 -15.12
C GLU A 237 9.61 -25.14 -16.24
N ASP A 238 8.84 -24.24 -16.86
CA ASP A 238 7.86 -24.54 -17.91
C ASP A 238 8.14 -23.68 -19.17
N PRO A 239 9.10 -24.10 -20.01
CA PRO A 239 9.50 -23.36 -21.22
C PRO A 239 8.37 -23.25 -22.25
N GLN A 240 7.50 -24.26 -22.33
CA GLN A 240 6.46 -24.33 -23.37
C GLN A 240 5.43 -23.21 -23.20
N THR A 241 4.93 -22.99 -21.98
CA THR A 241 3.92 -21.97 -21.70
C THR A 241 4.46 -20.55 -21.95
N HIS A 242 5.71 -20.31 -21.52
CA HIS A 242 6.36 -19.01 -21.70
C HIS A 242 6.78 -18.75 -23.15
N ALA A 243 7.34 -19.75 -23.84
CA ALA A 243 7.71 -19.66 -25.26
C ALA A 243 6.49 -19.48 -26.16
N ASN A 244 5.40 -20.22 -25.92
CA ASN A 244 4.15 -20.07 -26.66
C ASN A 244 3.54 -18.68 -26.47
N ARG A 245 3.74 -18.07 -25.31
CA ARG A 245 3.24 -16.72 -25.00
C ARG A 245 4.10 -15.62 -25.61
N ILE A 246 5.43 -15.75 -25.56
CA ILE A 246 6.35 -14.87 -26.31
C ILE A 246 6.02 -14.95 -27.79
N TYR A 247 5.86 -16.16 -28.33
CA TYR A 247 5.43 -16.38 -29.70
C TYR A 247 4.08 -15.72 -30.00
N ARG A 248 3.11 -15.80 -29.09
CA ARG A 248 1.80 -15.13 -29.24
C ARG A 248 1.92 -13.60 -29.21
N MET A 249 2.79 -13.04 -28.36
CA MET A 249 3.04 -11.60 -28.28
C MET A 249 3.74 -11.08 -29.54
N ILE A 250 4.74 -11.82 -30.05
CA ILE A 250 5.41 -11.54 -31.32
C ILE A 250 4.40 -11.64 -32.49
N LYS A 251 3.58 -12.69 -32.52
CA LYS A 251 2.56 -12.92 -33.56
C LYS A 251 1.45 -11.86 -33.58
N LEU A 252 1.16 -11.25 -32.42
CA LEU A 252 0.16 -10.18 -32.29
C LEU A 252 0.71 -8.78 -32.62
N GLY A 253 1.98 -8.66 -33.04
CA GLY A 253 2.56 -7.38 -33.46
C GLY A 253 2.72 -6.36 -32.32
N LEU A 254 2.63 -6.79 -31.07
CA LEU A 254 2.97 -5.99 -29.90
C LEU A 254 4.50 -6.00 -29.74
N GLY A 255 5.19 -5.28 -30.61
CA GLY A 255 6.65 -5.25 -30.67
C GLY A 255 7.28 -4.39 -29.58
N ILE A 256 8.41 -4.85 -29.03
CA ILE A 256 9.48 -3.96 -28.57
C ILE A 256 10.31 -3.67 -29.82
N ASP A 257 9.97 -2.54 -30.44
CA ASP A 257 10.63 -1.80 -31.51
C ASP A 257 10.74 -2.41 -32.92
N GLU A 258 10.32 -1.56 -33.87
CA GLU A 258 10.31 -1.68 -35.33
C GLU A 258 11.74 -1.79 -35.89
N ASP A 259 11.98 -2.75 -36.80
CA ASP A 259 12.58 -2.49 -38.13
C ASP A 259 12.78 -3.80 -38.93
N ASP A 260 12.26 -3.77 -40.16
CA ASP A 260 12.49 -4.58 -41.36
C ASP A 260 11.68 -5.90 -41.58
N PRO A 261 10.89 -6.00 -42.68
CA PRO A 261 10.07 -7.16 -43.00
C PRO A 261 10.87 -8.14 -43.86
N THR A 262 11.32 -9.24 -43.26
CA THR A 262 11.74 -10.41 -44.04
C THR A 262 10.72 -11.52 -43.86
N GLU A 263 9.85 -11.66 -44.87
CA GLU A 263 9.06 -12.88 -45.10
C GLU A 263 9.98 -14.10 -45.12
N MET A 264 9.64 -15.12 -44.33
CA MET A 264 10.12 -16.48 -44.57
C MET A 264 9.07 -17.52 -44.15
N PRO A 265 9.11 -18.70 -44.78
CA PRO A 265 7.95 -19.40 -45.37
C PRO A 265 7.19 -20.27 -44.35
N PRO A 266 6.01 -20.81 -44.73
CA PRO A 266 5.27 -21.71 -43.85
C PRO A 266 6.09 -22.97 -43.56
N LEU A 267 6.25 -23.26 -42.27
CA LEU A 267 6.65 -24.59 -41.82
C LEU A 267 5.44 -25.52 -41.97
N GLU A 268 5.31 -26.14 -43.14
CA GLU A 268 4.59 -27.41 -43.26
C GLU A 268 5.40 -28.49 -42.57
N GLY A 269 4.75 -29.23 -41.68
CA GLY A 269 5.35 -30.30 -40.90
C GLY A 269 4.30 -31.05 -40.08
N ASP A 270 3.75 -32.07 -40.75
CA ASP A 270 3.23 -33.33 -40.23
C ASP A 270 1.81 -33.37 -39.65
N ASP A 271 0.89 -33.65 -40.57
CA ASP A 271 -0.13 -34.70 -40.48
C ASP A 271 0.27 -35.83 -39.51
N ASP A 272 -0.43 -35.94 -38.38
CA ASP A 272 -1.07 -37.18 -37.95
C ASP A 272 -1.86 -36.94 -36.65
N THR A 273 -3.15 -36.65 -36.77
CA THR A 273 -4.14 -37.18 -35.82
C THR A 273 -5.49 -37.25 -36.52
N SER A 274 -5.79 -38.48 -36.93
CA SER A 274 -7.07 -39.00 -37.37
C SER A 274 -8.28 -38.35 -36.70
N ARG A 275 -9.02 -37.65 -37.54
CA ARG A 275 -10.42 -37.28 -37.40
C ARG A 275 -11.27 -38.55 -37.28
N MET A 276 -11.97 -38.73 -36.15
CA MET A 276 -13.26 -39.42 -36.13
C MET A 276 -14.18 -38.74 -35.11
N GLU A 277 -15.09 -37.92 -35.64
CA GLU A 277 -16.42 -37.74 -35.05
C GLU A 277 -17.18 -39.06 -35.18
N GLU A 278 -17.93 -39.45 -34.15
CA GLU A 278 -19.29 -39.89 -34.40
C GLU A 278 -20.21 -39.46 -33.27
N ALA A 279 -21.35 -38.97 -33.70
CA ALA A 279 -22.40 -38.35 -32.91
C ALA A 279 -23.28 -39.40 -32.23
N HIS A 280 -23.78 -39.07 -31.05
CA HIS A 280 -25.20 -39.17 -30.71
C HIS A 280 -25.56 -38.11 -29.67
#